data_AF-D8T4V0-F1
#
_entry.id   AF-D8T4V0-F1
#
_cell.length_a   1.000
_cell.length_b   1.000
_cell.length_c   1.000
_cell.angle_alpha   90.00
_cell.angle_beta   90.00
_cell.angle_gamma   90.00
#
_symmetry.space_group_name_H-M   'P 1'
#
loop_
_entity.id
_entity.type
_entity.pdbx_description
1 polymer ?
#
loop_
_entity_poly.entity_id
_entity_poly.type
_entity_poly.pdbx_seq_one_letter_code
_entity_poly.pdbx_strand_id
1 'polypeptide(L)' 'CCNRRCVDVGVDLFHCGICNRRCQDGESCCRGFCVDLNTNRKNCGECGFKCPRDVQCQFGICGYA' A
#
# COMPACT_ATOMS: atom_id res chain seq x y z
N CYS A 1 -12.33 -7.69 13.94
CA CYS A 1 -11.66 -8.45 15.02
C CYS A 1 -10.97 -9.65 14.40
N CYS A 2 -9.65 -9.73 14.47
CA CYS A 2 -8.86 -10.86 13.97
C CYS A 2 -8.23 -11.57 15.17
N ASN A 3 -8.52 -12.86 15.35
CA ASN A 3 -8.01 -13.66 16.48
C ASN A 3 -8.23 -12.99 17.86
N ARG A 4 -9.45 -12.48 18.10
CA ARG A 4 -9.84 -11.74 19.33
C ARG A 4 -9.06 -10.43 19.57
N ARG A 5 -8.32 -9.94 18.58
CA ARG A 5 -7.68 -8.62 18.60
C ARG A 5 -8.38 -7.67 17.63
N CYS A 6 -8.52 -6.42 18.05
CA CYS A 6 -8.86 -5.35 17.13
C CYS A 6 -7.60 -5.03 16.32
N VAL A 7 -7.69 -5.24 15.00
CA VAL A 7 -6.65 -4.85 14.04
C VAL A 7 -7.33 -3.98 12.99
N ASP A 8 -6.59 -3.02 12.47
CA ASP A 8 -7.09 -2.13 11.43
C ASP A 8 -6.80 -2.75 10.06
N VAL A 9 -7.82 -3.40 9.50
CA VAL A 9 -7.71 -4.02 8.18
C VAL A 9 -7.46 -3.00 7.05
N GLY A 10 -7.58 -1.71 7.33
CA GLY A 10 -7.30 -0.64 6.39
C GLY A 10 -5.81 -0.35 6.18
N VAL A 11 -4.98 -0.64 7.17
CA VAL A 11 -3.54 -0.27 7.17
C VAL A 11 -2.63 -1.40 7.66
N ASP A 12 -3.17 -2.44 8.27
CA ASP A 12 -2.40 -3.58 8.77
C ASP A 12 -1.94 -4.47 7.59
N LEU A 13 -0.63 -4.57 7.42
CA LEU A 13 0.01 -5.34 6.36
C LEU A 13 -0.35 -6.84 6.41
N PHE A 14 -0.63 -7.39 7.60
CA PHE A 14 -0.92 -8.80 7.82
C PHE A 14 -2.43 -9.11 7.81
N HIS A 15 -3.28 -8.09 7.86
CA HIS A 15 -4.73 -8.21 7.92
C HIS A 15 -5.42 -7.27 6.91
N CYS A 16 -4.85 -7.09 5.73
CA CYS A 16 -5.30 -6.09 4.77
C CYS A 16 -6.63 -6.46 4.11
N GLY A 17 -7.66 -5.63 4.32
CA GLY A 17 -9.04 -5.80 3.85
C GLY A 17 -9.81 -6.85 4.63
N ILE A 18 -9.16 -7.96 5.00
CA ILE A 18 -9.73 -9.05 5.79
C ILE A 18 -8.66 -9.64 6.72
N CYS A 19 -9.12 -10.34 7.77
CA CYS A 19 -8.24 -11.02 8.71
C CYS A 19 -7.35 -12.06 8.03
N ASN A 20 -6.08 -12.15 8.47
CA ASN A 20 -5.07 -13.08 8.00
C ASN A 20 -4.75 -12.96 6.50
N ARG A 21 -5.07 -11.83 5.88
CA ARG A 21 -4.65 -11.50 4.52
C ARG A 21 -3.43 -10.60 4.57
N ARG A 22 -2.27 -11.21 4.36
CA ARG A 22 -1.01 -10.49 4.23
C ARG A 22 -0.82 -9.99 2.80
N CYS A 23 -0.33 -8.76 2.65
CA CYS A 23 0.10 -8.23 1.35
C CYS A 23 1.44 -8.83 0.88
N GLN A 24 1.69 -8.80 -0.43
CA GLN A 24 2.95 -9.33 -0.96
C GLN A 24 4.13 -8.48 -0.51
N ASP A 25 5.33 -9.05 -0.63
CA ASP A 25 6.55 -8.33 -0.24
C ASP A 25 6.75 -7.11 -1.13
N GLY A 26 6.96 -5.95 -0.51
CA GLY A 26 7.04 -4.65 -1.19
C GLY A 26 5.69 -3.94 -1.38
N GLU A 27 4.57 -4.61 -1.11
CA GLU A 27 3.26 -3.96 -1.06
C GLU A 27 2.97 -3.39 0.34
N SER A 28 2.06 -2.43 0.39
CA SER A 28 1.52 -1.89 1.63
C SER A 28 0.00 -1.97 1.63
N CYS A 29 -0.58 -2.06 2.82
CA CYS A 29 -2.03 -2.04 2.95
C CYS A 29 -2.55 -0.60 2.91
N CYS A 30 -3.28 -0.26 1.85
CA CYS A 30 -3.93 1.03 1.69
C CYS A 30 -5.44 0.86 1.59
N ARG A 31 -6.16 1.33 2.61
CA ARG A 31 -7.63 1.28 2.68
C ARG A 31 -8.19 -0.13 2.47
N GLY A 32 -7.47 -1.14 2.96
CA GLY A 32 -7.87 -2.54 2.85
C GLY A 32 -7.52 -3.22 1.52
N PHE A 33 -6.69 -2.57 0.70
CA PHE A 33 -6.14 -3.15 -0.52
C PHE A 33 -4.62 -3.15 -0.45
N CYS A 34 -4.02 -4.27 -0.83
CA CYS A 34 -2.59 -4.35 -1.05
C CYS A 34 -2.24 -3.59 -2.32
N VAL A 35 -1.32 -2.64 -2.20
CA VAL A 35 -0.84 -1.84 -3.31
C VAL A 35 0.67 -1.68 -3.20
N ASP A 36 1.34 -1.83 -4.33
CA ASP A 36 2.77 -1.59 -4.45
C ASP A 36 3.07 -0.10 -4.43
N LEU A 37 3.64 0.41 -3.34
CA LEU A 37 4.01 1.82 -3.23
C LEU A 37 5.22 2.18 -4.10
N ASN A 38 5.96 1.19 -4.62
CA ASN A 38 7.18 1.42 -5.37
C ASN A 38 6.96 1.72 -6.83
N THR A 39 5.91 1.14 -7.41
CA THR A 39 5.62 1.24 -8.85
C THR A 39 4.24 1.85 -9.13
N ASN A 40 3.33 1.84 -8.14
CA ASN A 40 1.99 2.36 -8.34
C ASN A 40 1.99 3.89 -8.34
N ARG A 41 1.84 4.46 -9.53
CA ARG A 41 1.75 5.91 -9.74
C ARG A 41 0.66 6.63 -8.92
N LYS A 42 -0.39 5.93 -8.48
CA LYS A 42 -1.47 6.50 -7.67
C LYS A 42 -1.24 6.38 -6.17
N ASN A 43 -0.22 5.64 -5.74
CA ASN A 43 0.14 5.41 -4.33
C ASN A 43 1.67 5.41 -4.17
N CYS A 44 2.37 6.31 -4.84
CA CYS A 44 3.82 6.27 -4.88
C CYS A 44 4.41 6.72 -3.55
N GLY A 45 5.16 5.85 -2.86
CA GLY A 45 5.77 6.12 -1.56
C GLY A 45 4.78 6.09 -0.38
N GLU A 46 3.54 6.54 -0.57
CA GLU A 46 2.48 6.46 0.45
C GLU A 46 1.08 6.24 -0.17
N CYS A 47 0.17 5.73 0.66
CA CYS A 47 -1.21 5.47 0.27
C CYS A 47 -1.93 6.75 -0.20
N GLY A 48 -2.41 6.76 -1.45
CA GLY A 48 -3.13 7.89 -2.03
C GLY A 48 -2.25 9.01 -2.59
N PHE A 49 -0.92 8.88 -2.52
CA PHE A 49 -0.01 9.83 -3.14
C PHE A 49 0.14 9.55 -4.63
N LYS A 50 -0.36 10.48 -5.43
CA LYS A 50 -0.31 10.38 -6.89
C LYS A 50 0.83 11.23 -7.42
N CYS A 51 1.70 10.62 -8.22
CA CYS A 51 2.75 11.37 -8.89
C CYS A 51 2.17 12.42 -9.85
N PRO A 52 2.90 13.53 -10.10
CA PRO A 52 2.54 14.52 -11.11
C PRO A 52 2.32 13.92 -12.50
N ARG A 53 1.74 14.71 -13.40
CA ARG A 53 1.51 14.29 -14.79
C ARG A 53 2.84 13.93 -15.46
N ASP A 54 2.80 12.86 -16.25
CA ASP A 54 3.93 12.17 -16.88
C ASP A 54 5.15 11.76 -16.02
N VAL A 55 5.03 11.78 -14.69
CA VAL A 55 6.06 11.29 -13.77
C VAL A 55 5.86 9.80 -13.45
N GLN A 56 6.93 9.01 -13.61
CA GLN A 56 6.96 7.61 -13.21
C GLN A 56 7.14 7.47 -11.70
N CYS A 57 6.54 6.42 -11.12
CA CYS A 57 6.82 6.00 -9.76
C CYS A 57 7.83 4.86 -9.81
N GLN A 58 8.98 5.04 -9.17
CA GLN A 58 10.01 4.01 -9.11
C GLN A 58 10.69 4.07 -7.74
N PHE A 59 10.85 2.90 -7.10
CA PHE A 59 11.35 2.77 -5.72
C PHE A 59 10.63 3.65 -4.69
N GLY A 60 9.35 3.95 -4.94
CA GLY A 60 8.52 4.75 -4.03
C GLY A 60 8.75 6.25 -4.19
N ILE A 61 9.44 6.67 -5.24
CA ILE A 61 9.78 8.06 -5.52
C ILE A 61 9.21 8.43 -6.89
N CYS A 62 8.49 9.54 -6.93
CA CYS A 62 8.03 10.12 -8.18
C CYS A 62 9.20 10.81 -8.90
N GLY A 63 9.52 10.35 -10.11
CA GLY A 63 10.56 10.95 -10.93
C GLY A 63 11.96 10.55 -10.49
N TYR A 64 12.09 9.38 -9.86
CA TYR A 64 13.38 8.74 -9.62
C TYR A 64 14.18 8.71 -10.93
N ALA A 65 15.40 9.21 -10.88
CA ALA A 65 16.30 9.41 -12.02
C ALA A 65 17.70 8.92 -11.66
#